data_AF-A0A5C8ZX71-F1
#
_entry.id   AF-A0A5C8ZX71-F1
#
_cell.length_a   1.000
_cell.length_b   1.000
_cell.length_c   1.000
_cell.angle_alpha   90.00
_cell.angle_beta   90.00
_cell.angle_gamma   90.00
#
_symmetry.space_group_name_H-M   'P 1'
#
loop_
_entity.id
_entity.type
_entity.pdbx_description
1 polymer ?
#
loop_
_entity_poly.entity_id
_entity_poly.type
_entity_poly.pdbx_seq_one_letter_code
_entity_poly.pdbx_strand_id
1 'polypeptide(L)'
;MGHPLRVAPVLRKYPSLRLYLENAGWPFLDEITGLMYQYPTVYVDVSTNLHIFDKRTMLMYLEQLMLRGLGKRIMFGSDQMWWPEVIGECIEVIQEADFLTREQKADIFYNNAARFLRLSEEQIAAHHRVTSE
;
A
#
# COMPACT_ATOMS: atom_id res chain seq x y z
N MET A 1 -9.51 6.22 -13.44
CA MET A 1 -9.57 5.60 -12.11
C MET A 1 -11.03 5.29 -11.74
N GLY A 2 -11.26 4.25 -10.94
CA GLY A 2 -12.59 3.85 -10.48
C GLY A 2 -12.87 4.31 -9.04
N HIS A 3 -14.12 4.64 -8.73
CA HIS A 3 -14.52 5.05 -7.39
C HIS A 3 -14.43 3.88 -6.39
N PRO A 4 -13.74 3.99 -5.23
CA PRO A 4 -13.44 2.86 -4.34
C PRO A 4 -14.69 2.18 -3.78
N LEU A 5 -15.77 2.92 -3.48
CA LEU A 5 -17.01 2.32 -2.96
C LEU A 5 -17.70 1.35 -3.93
N ARG A 6 -17.31 1.28 -5.21
CA ARG A 6 -17.87 0.31 -6.16
C ARG A 6 -17.54 -1.13 -5.79
N VAL A 7 -16.53 -1.38 -4.96
CA VAL A 7 -16.21 -2.73 -4.46
C VAL A 7 -17.03 -3.14 -3.23
N ALA A 8 -17.74 -2.21 -2.58
CA ALA A 8 -18.48 -2.49 -1.36
C ALA A 8 -19.55 -3.60 -1.51
N PRO A 9 -20.32 -3.70 -2.62
CA PRO A 9 -21.25 -4.82 -2.80
C PRO A 9 -20.55 -6.19 -2.82
N VAL A 10 -19.34 -6.27 -3.37
CA VAL A 10 -18.54 -7.52 -3.40
C VAL A 10 -18.05 -7.85 -2.00
N LEU A 11 -17.50 -6.88 -1.28
CA LEU A 11 -17.02 -7.07 0.09
C LEU A 11 -18.15 -7.46 1.06
N ARG A 12 -19.36 -6.92 0.88
CA ARG A 12 -20.54 -7.36 1.65
C ARG A 12 -20.94 -8.80 1.36
N LYS A 13 -20.84 -9.22 0.09
CA LYS A 13 -21.19 -10.59 -0.32
C LYS A 13 -20.13 -11.61 0.10
N TYR A 14 -18.87 -11.20 0.15
CA TYR A 14 -17.72 -12.05 0.46
C TYR A 14 -16.87 -11.44 1.59
N PRO A 15 -17.33 -11.49 2.85
CA PRO A 15 -16.69 -10.80 3.97
C PRO A 15 -15.28 -11.32 4.32
N SER A 16 -14.93 -12.53 3.89
CA SER A 16 -13.59 -13.11 4.05
C SER A 16 -12.62 -12.76 2.92
N LEU A 17 -13.10 -12.12 1.84
CA LEU A 17 -12.27 -11.75 0.71
C LEU A 17 -11.25 -10.69 1.13
N ARG A 18 -9.97 -10.99 0.92
CA ARG A 18 -8.89 -10.01 1.03
C ARG A 18 -8.77 -9.29 -0.30
N LEU A 19 -8.88 -7.97 -0.26
CA LEU A 19 -8.87 -7.15 -1.46
C LEU A 19 -7.68 -6.20 -1.41
N TYR A 20 -6.92 -6.22 -2.49
CA TYR A 20 -5.87 -5.25 -2.78
C TYR A 20 -6.42 -4.25 -3.80
N LEU A 21 -6.39 -2.97 -3.46
CA LEU A 21 -6.82 -1.88 -4.34
C LEU A 21 -5.62 -1.06 -4.77
N GLU A 22 -5.42 -1.00 -6.08
CA GLU A 22 -4.38 -0.18 -6.69
C GLU A 22 -4.58 1.32 -6.37
N ASN A 23 -3.50 2.08 -6.23
CA ASN A 23 -3.51 3.54 -6.20
C ASN A 23 -4.23 4.19 -5.00
N ALA A 24 -4.44 3.44 -3.91
CA ALA A 24 -5.06 3.91 -2.67
C ALA A 24 -6.36 4.71 -2.84
N GLY A 25 -7.15 4.37 -3.85
CA GLY A 25 -8.44 5.01 -4.12
C GLY A 25 -8.34 6.49 -4.50
N TRP A 26 -7.19 6.99 -4.94
CA TRP A 26 -7.02 8.38 -5.37
C TRP A 26 -8.11 8.82 -6.38
N PRO A 27 -8.68 10.04 -6.26
CA PRO A 27 -8.46 11.06 -5.22
C PRO A 27 -9.43 10.96 -4.02
N PHE A 28 -10.10 9.83 -3.83
CA PHE A 28 -11.21 9.63 -2.88
C PHE A 28 -10.73 9.23 -1.47
N LEU A 29 -9.98 10.13 -0.81
CA LEU A 29 -9.31 9.87 0.47
C LEU A 29 -10.28 9.43 1.59
N ASP A 30 -11.43 10.09 1.70
CA ASP A 30 -12.39 9.81 2.77
C ASP A 30 -13.17 8.53 2.49
N GLU A 31 -13.50 8.26 1.23
CA GLU A 31 -14.16 7.02 0.82
C GLU A 31 -13.26 5.80 0.99
N ILE A 32 -11.98 5.88 0.59
CA ILE A 32 -11.06 4.76 0.81
C ILE A 32 -10.82 4.53 2.31
N THR A 33 -10.75 5.61 3.09
CA THR A 33 -10.62 5.53 4.55
C THR A 33 -11.82 4.82 5.18
N GLY A 34 -13.04 5.27 4.85
CA GLY A 34 -14.27 4.65 5.34
C GLY A 34 -14.40 3.18 4.92
N LEU A 35 -14.02 2.87 3.67
CA LEU A 35 -14.00 1.50 3.18
C LEU A 35 -12.99 0.64 3.97
N MET A 36 -11.77 1.12 4.17
CA MET A 36 -10.75 0.38 4.93
C MET A 36 -11.14 0.22 6.40
N TYR A 37 -11.80 1.19 7.03
CA TYR A 37 -12.33 1.01 8.39
C TYR A 37 -13.44 -0.04 8.45
N GLN A 38 -14.35 -0.04 7.47
CA GLN A 38 -15.45 -1.01 7.46
C GLN A 38 -14.98 -2.43 7.12
N TYR A 39 -13.95 -2.57 6.29
CA TYR A 39 -13.45 -3.85 5.81
C TYR A 39 -11.96 -4.01 6.16
N PRO A 40 -11.61 -4.64 7.29
CA PRO A 40 -10.23 -4.91 7.69
C PRO A 40 -9.43 -5.75 6.68
N THR A 41 -10.14 -6.45 5.78
CA THR A 41 -9.56 -7.26 4.71
C THR A 41 -9.11 -6.45 3.48
N VAL A 42 -9.39 -5.15 3.45
CA VAL A 42 -8.98 -4.24 2.36
C VAL A 42 -7.60 -3.65 2.66
N TYR A 43 -6.72 -3.77 1.67
CA TYR A 43 -5.37 -3.23 1.59
C TYR A 43 -5.26 -2.36 0.34
N VAL A 44 -4.32 -1.43 0.35
CA VAL A 44 -4.03 -0.52 -0.77
C VAL A 44 -2.54 -0.49 -1.06
N ASP A 45 -2.11 -0.01 -2.22
CA ASP A 45 -0.75 0.50 -2.44
C ASP A 45 -0.74 1.97 -2.90
N VAL A 46 0.45 2.55 -2.91
CA VAL A 46 0.70 3.95 -3.27
C VAL A 46 1.72 4.14 -4.40
N SER A 47 2.26 3.07 -4.98
CA SER A 47 3.49 3.13 -5.79
C SER A 47 3.33 3.89 -7.11
N THR A 48 2.43 3.44 -7.99
CA THR A 48 2.27 4.01 -9.35
C THR A 48 1.91 5.49 -9.31
N ASN A 49 1.15 5.92 -8.30
CA ASN A 49 0.79 7.32 -8.12
C ASN A 49 1.99 8.23 -7.83
N LEU A 50 3.04 7.75 -7.15
CA LEU A 50 4.21 8.57 -6.78
C LEU A 50 5.03 9.02 -7.99
N HIS A 51 4.87 8.35 -9.13
CA HIS A 51 5.47 8.75 -10.39
C HIS A 51 4.52 9.56 -11.27
N ILE A 52 3.24 9.15 -11.35
CA ILE A 52 2.26 9.80 -12.24
C ILE A 52 1.87 11.20 -11.75
N PHE A 53 1.80 11.39 -10.43
CA PHE A 53 1.34 12.64 -9.82
C PHE A 53 2.47 13.37 -9.09
N ASP A 54 2.19 14.62 -8.71
CA ASP A 54 3.10 15.43 -7.90
C ASP A 54 3.48 14.70 -6.60
N LYS A 55 4.78 14.55 -6.37
CA LYS A 55 5.35 13.80 -5.23
C LYS A 55 4.87 14.33 -3.90
N ARG A 56 4.82 15.66 -3.73
CA ARG A 56 4.38 16.30 -2.47
C ARG A 56 2.91 15.96 -2.20
N THR A 57 2.07 16.07 -3.21
CA THR A 57 0.63 15.74 -3.11
C THR A 57 0.42 14.29 -2.69
N MET A 58 1.16 13.35 -3.30
CA MET A 58 1.03 11.93 -2.95
C MET A 58 1.61 11.59 -1.58
N LEU A 59 2.70 12.25 -1.17
CA LEU A 59 3.24 12.12 0.19
C LEU A 59 2.26 12.65 1.23
N MET A 60 1.59 13.78 0.98
CA MET A 60 0.52 14.28 1.85
C MET A 60 -0.64 13.29 1.92
N TYR A 61 -1.03 12.69 0.79
CA TYR A 61 -2.10 11.67 0.78
C TYR A 61 -1.71 10.43 1.61
N LEU A 62 -0.48 9.94 1.47
CA LEU A 62 0.06 8.86 2.28
C LEU A 62 0.08 9.24 3.77
N GLU A 63 0.58 10.43 4.12
CA GLU A 63 0.60 10.92 5.49
C GLU A 63 -0.80 10.94 6.12
N GLN A 64 -1.82 11.38 5.37
CA GLN A 64 -3.21 11.33 5.85
C GLN A 64 -3.68 9.91 6.15
N LEU A 65 -3.37 8.92 5.31
CA LEU A 65 -3.70 7.52 5.58
C LEU A 65 -2.94 6.99 6.82
N MET A 66 -1.69 7.41 7.01
CA MET A 66 -0.89 7.06 8.19
C MET A 66 -1.48 7.63 9.47
N LEU A 67 -1.84 8.92 9.48
CA LEU A 67 -2.48 9.60 10.62
C LEU A 67 -3.83 8.97 11.00
N ARG A 68 -4.54 8.41 10.01
CA ARG A 68 -5.79 7.66 10.19
C ARG A 68 -5.57 6.23 10.73
N GLY A 69 -4.32 5.85 11.04
CA GLY A 69 -3.99 4.53 11.60
C GLY A 69 -4.08 3.39 10.58
N LEU A 70 -4.05 3.69 9.28
CA LEU A 70 -4.20 2.69 8.21
C LEU A 70 -2.86 2.08 7.76
N GLY A 71 -1.73 2.55 8.30
CA GLY A 71 -0.39 2.18 7.85
C GLY A 71 -0.08 0.68 7.81
N LYS A 72 -0.71 -0.15 8.65
CA LYS A 72 -0.54 -1.62 8.65
C LYS A 72 -1.28 -2.33 7.50
N ARG A 73 -1.83 -1.57 6.54
CA ARG A 73 -2.56 -2.06 5.35
C ARG A 73 -2.23 -1.29 4.06
N ILE A 74 -1.13 -0.53 4.07
CA ILE A 74 -0.61 0.19 2.90
C ILE A 74 0.61 -0.56 2.38
N MET A 75 0.61 -0.99 1.14
CA MET A 75 1.69 -1.75 0.51
C MET A 75 2.39 -0.89 -0.56
N PHE A 76 3.47 -1.44 -1.12
CA PHE A 76 4.12 -0.90 -2.30
C PHE A 76 3.96 -1.89 -3.46
N GLY A 77 3.44 -1.43 -4.60
CA GLY A 77 3.32 -2.22 -5.82
C GLY A 77 4.48 -1.97 -6.79
N SER A 78 5.11 -3.03 -7.29
CA SER A 78 6.13 -2.92 -8.36
C SER A 78 5.52 -3.18 -9.74
N ASP A 79 4.36 -2.56 -10.00
CA ASP A 79 3.46 -2.80 -11.14
C ASP A 79 3.79 -1.95 -12.37
N GLN A 80 4.88 -1.18 -12.34
CA GLN A 80 5.37 -0.33 -13.44
C GLN A 80 6.09 -1.14 -14.53
N MET A 81 5.40 -2.13 -15.12
CA MET A 81 5.99 -3.08 -16.08
C MET A 81 6.58 -2.42 -17.34
N TRP A 82 6.04 -1.27 -17.75
CA TRP A 82 6.49 -0.54 -18.93
C TRP A 82 7.66 0.42 -18.67
N TRP A 83 7.84 0.83 -17.41
CA TRP A 83 8.91 1.73 -16.96
C TRP A 83 9.55 1.22 -15.67
N PRO A 84 10.29 0.09 -15.70
CA PRO A 84 10.83 -0.53 -14.49
C PRO A 84 11.75 0.39 -13.67
N GLU A 85 12.43 1.35 -14.32
CA GLU A 85 13.26 2.37 -13.69
C GLU A 85 12.49 3.22 -12.66
N VAL A 86 11.19 3.40 -12.87
CA VAL A 86 10.30 4.17 -12.00
C VAL A 86 10.10 3.49 -10.65
N ILE A 87 10.27 2.16 -10.58
CA ILE A 87 10.19 1.43 -9.31
C ILE A 87 11.21 2.01 -8.32
N GLY A 88 12.45 2.26 -8.78
CA GLY A 88 13.51 2.85 -7.97
C GLY A 88 13.16 4.26 -7.50
N GLU A 89 12.65 5.10 -8.39
CA GLU A 89 12.23 6.46 -8.06
C GLU A 89 11.12 6.48 -7.00
N CYS A 90 10.12 5.62 -7.12
CA CYS A 90 9.03 5.55 -6.15
C CYS A 90 9.51 5.01 -4.78
N ILE A 91 10.50 4.12 -4.77
CA ILE A 91 11.15 3.66 -3.54
C ILE A 91 11.87 4.84 -2.87
N GLU A 92 12.66 5.61 -3.61
CA GLU A 92 13.39 6.77 -3.08
C GLU A 92 12.44 7.78 -2.45
N VAL A 93 11.31 8.08 -3.11
CA VAL A 93 10.30 9.01 -2.58
C VAL A 93 9.77 8.57 -1.20
N ILE A 94 9.50 7.28 -1.01
CA ILE A 94 9.05 6.76 0.30
C ILE A 94 10.21 6.73 1.31
N GLN A 95 11.44 6.47 0.86
CA GLN A 95 12.62 6.49 1.74
C GLN A 95 12.94 7.90 2.25
N GLU A 96 12.68 8.94 1.46
CA GLU A 96 12.87 10.35 1.82
C GLU A 96 11.68 10.94 2.61
N ALA A 97 10.59 10.19 2.79
CA ALA A 97 9.45 10.64 3.59
C ALA A 97 9.81 10.68 5.09
N ASP A 98 10.06 11.89 5.61
CA ASP A 98 10.50 12.11 6.99
C ASP A 98 9.42 11.80 8.06
N PHE A 99 8.14 11.86 7.68
CA PHE A 99 7.04 11.53 8.59
C PHE A 99 6.89 10.02 8.84
N LEU A 100 7.58 9.18 8.07
CA LEU A 100 7.55 7.73 8.22
C LEU A 100 8.73 7.24 9.08
N THR A 101 8.42 6.44 10.10
CA THR A 101 9.44 5.70 10.84
C THR A 101 10.05 4.59 10.00
N ARG A 102 11.23 4.09 10.39
CA ARG A 102 11.85 2.91 9.76
C ARG A 102 10.92 1.69 9.74
N GLU A 103 10.15 1.47 10.82
CA GLU A 103 9.20 0.36 10.89
C GLU A 103 8.05 0.54 9.88
N GLN A 104 7.52 1.76 9.76
CA GLN A 104 6.45 2.05 8.80
C GLN A 104 6.92 1.89 7.35
N LYS A 105 8.16 2.29 7.04
CA LYS A 105 8.78 2.04 5.73
C LYS A 105 8.89 0.53 5.46
N ALA A 106 9.37 -0.25 6.44
CA ALA A 106 9.44 -1.71 6.32
C ALA A 106 8.07 -2.37 6.17
N ASP A 107 7.04 -1.83 6.83
CA ASP A 107 5.66 -2.29 6.65
C ASP A 107 5.17 -2.05 5.22
N ILE A 108 5.36 -0.85 4.69
CA ILE A 108 4.94 -0.48 3.32
C ILE A 108 5.65 -1.34 2.29
N PHE A 109 6.97 -1.48 2.39
CA PHE A 109 7.76 -2.22 1.40
C PHE A 109 7.62 -3.73 1.49
N TYR A 110 7.25 -4.29 2.65
CA TYR A 110 7.28 -5.76 2.81
C TYR A 110 6.26 -6.32 3.80
N ASN A 111 6.27 -5.89 5.08
CA ASN A 111 5.56 -6.65 6.11
C ASN A 111 4.04 -6.66 5.89
N ASN A 112 3.47 -5.60 5.32
CA ASN A 112 2.05 -5.54 4.96
C ASN A 112 1.72 -6.57 3.87
N ALA A 113 2.56 -6.71 2.85
CA ALA A 113 2.40 -7.71 1.80
C ALA A 113 2.55 -9.13 2.34
N ALA A 114 3.53 -9.38 3.22
CA ALA A 114 3.69 -10.67 3.87
C ALA A 114 2.43 -11.08 4.67
N ARG A 115 1.86 -10.14 5.44
CA ARG A 115 0.58 -10.33 6.13
C ARG A 115 -0.57 -10.54 5.15
N PHE A 116 -0.64 -9.76 4.07
CA PHE A 116 -1.67 -9.84 3.03
C PHE A 116 -1.71 -11.21 2.33
N LEU A 117 -0.53 -11.73 1.98
CA LEU A 117 -0.37 -13.00 1.27
C LEU A 117 -0.37 -14.22 2.20
N ARG A 118 -0.34 -14.00 3.53
CA ARG A 118 -0.23 -15.06 4.55
C ARG A 118 1.04 -15.90 4.36
N LEU A 119 2.16 -15.21 4.14
CA LEU A 119 3.44 -15.89 4.06
C LEU A 119 3.76 -16.58 5.39
N SER A 120 4.32 -17.79 5.32
CA SER A 120 4.77 -18.53 6.50
C SER A 120 6.04 -17.92 7.10
N GLU A 121 6.35 -18.27 8.34
CA GLU A 121 7.58 -17.83 9.00
C GLU A 121 8.82 -18.29 8.21
N GLU A 122 8.79 -19.49 7.63
CA GLU A 122 9.86 -20.02 6.80
C GLU A 122 10.05 -19.21 5.51
N GLN A 123 8.95 -18.81 4.85
CA GLN A 123 9.00 -17.96 3.66
C GLN A 123 9.58 -16.58 4.00
N ILE A 124 9.12 -15.98 5.10
CA ILE A 124 9.63 -14.69 5.57
C ILE A 124 11.13 -14.79 5.91
N ALA A 125 11.55 -15.83 6.63
CA ALA A 125 12.95 -16.07 6.96
C ALA A 125 13.82 -16.33 5.71
N ALA A 126 13.28 -16.94 4.66
CA ALA A 126 13.98 -17.10 3.39
C ALA A 126 14.22 -15.75 2.70
N HIS A 127 13.21 -14.87 2.62
CA HIS A 127 13.36 -13.56 1.99
C HIS A 127 14.40 -12.67 2.67
N HIS A 128 14.47 -12.66 4.01
CA HIS A 128 15.44 -11.85 4.75
C HIS A 128 16.90 -12.35 4.63
N ARG A 129 17.11 -13.64 4.32
CA ARG A 129 18.45 -14.18 4.07
C ARG A 129 19.04 -13.68 2.77
N VAL A 130 18.22 -13.51 1.72
CA VAL A 130 18.65 -13.00 0.40
C VAL A 130 19.17 -11.56 0.49
N THR A 131 18.74 -10.78 1.47
CA THR A 131 19.16 -9.39 1.66
C THR A 131 20.42 -9.20 2.51
N SER A 132 21.06 -10.27 2.98
CA SER A 132 22.24 -10.22 3.87
C SER A 132 23.55 -10.63 3.18
N GLU A 133 23.52 -10.88 1.87
CA GLU A 133 24.68 -11.10 0.98
C GLU A 133 24.90 -9.86 0.10
#